data_AF-A0A6S6PDM1-F1
#
_entry.id   AF-A0A6S6PDM1-F1
#
_cell.length_a   1.000
_cell.length_b   1.000
_cell.length_c   1.000
_cell.angle_alpha   90.00
_cell.angle_beta   90.00
_cell.angle_gamma   90.00
#
_symmetry.space_group_name_H-M   'P 1'
#
loop_
_entity.id
_entity.type
_entity.pdbx_description
1 polymer ?
#
loop_
_entity_poly.entity_id
_entity_poly.type
_entity_poly.pdbx_seq_one_letter_code
_entity_poly.pdbx_strand_id
1 'polypeptide(L)'
;MGTTPDGVTTAVGAPAQSTEEEYFQACNAARTWMAERGGDLKAQVEPYLAEIQKTDAPGPGTFGTPWSQLEPARQAAVIVAVEAAADELCG
;
A
#
# COMPACT_ATOMS: atom_id res chain seq x y z
N MET A 1 -12.93 1.92 -8.85
CA MET A 1 -11.47 2.11 -8.83
C MET A 1 -11.22 3.60 -8.72
N GLY A 2 -10.39 4.01 -7.77
CA GLY A 2 -9.98 5.40 -7.57
C GLY A 2 -8.54 5.56 -8.04
N THR A 3 -8.30 6.60 -8.83
CA THR A 3 -6.98 7.00 -9.30
C THR A 3 -6.82 8.49 -9.08
N THR A 4 -5.63 8.92 -8.67
CA THR A 4 -5.32 10.34 -8.53
C THR A 4 -4.97 10.96 -9.90
N PRO A 5 -4.92 12.30 -10.04
CA PRO A 5 -4.56 12.94 -11.31
C PRO A 5 -3.22 12.48 -11.89
N ASP A 6 -2.28 12.08 -11.02
CA ASP A 6 -0.96 11.55 -11.41
C ASP A 6 -0.98 10.07 -11.79
N GLY A 7 -2.16 9.45 -11.84
CA GLY A 7 -2.37 8.06 -12.26
C GLY A 7 -2.14 7.01 -11.18
N VAL A 8 -1.98 7.43 -9.91
CA VAL A 8 -1.77 6.52 -8.78
C VAL A 8 -3.08 5.84 -8.42
N THR A 9 -3.12 4.52 -8.41
CA THR A 9 -4.27 3.75 -7.94
C THR A 9 -4.37 3.84 -6.42
N THR A 10 -5.42 4.45 -5.91
CA THR A 10 -5.66 4.64 -4.47
C THR A 10 -6.89 3.92 -3.96
N ALA A 11 -7.70 3.33 -4.84
CA ALA A 11 -8.78 2.43 -4.44
C ALA A 11 -9.06 1.39 -5.53
N VAL A 12 -9.26 0.13 -5.13
CA VAL A 12 -9.69 -0.95 -6.03
C VAL A 12 -11.05 -1.45 -5.56
N GLY A 13 -11.99 -1.64 -6.49
CA GLY A 13 -13.38 -2.00 -6.20
C GLY A 13 -13.59 -3.48 -5.87
N ALA A 14 -12.59 -4.13 -5.27
CA ALA A 14 -12.61 -5.54 -4.89
C ALA A 14 -12.46 -5.65 -3.36
N PRO A 15 -13.01 -6.69 -2.71
CA PRO A 15 -12.75 -6.92 -1.30
C PRO A 15 -11.26 -7.19 -1.09
N ALA A 16 -10.67 -6.53 -0.09
CA ALA A 16 -9.27 -6.75 0.29
C ALA A 16 -9.06 -8.22 0.71
N GLN A 17 -8.05 -8.86 0.13
CA GLN A 17 -7.64 -10.22 0.47
C GLN A 17 -6.14 -10.29 0.76
N SER A 18 -5.82 -10.63 2.00
CA SER A 18 -4.48 -10.97 2.48
C SER A 18 -4.62 -11.89 3.70
N THR A 19 -3.56 -12.61 4.05
CA THR A 19 -3.46 -13.19 5.40
C THR A 19 -3.24 -12.08 6.44
N GLU A 20 -3.41 -12.41 7.72
CA GLU A 20 -3.11 -11.48 8.82
C GLU A 20 -1.61 -11.11 8.86
N GLU A 21 -0.73 -12.08 8.64
CA GLU A 21 0.72 -11.87 8.58
C GLU A 21 1.11 -10.97 7.39
N GLU A 22 0.53 -11.22 6.22
CA GLU A 22 0.74 -10.39 5.02
C GLU A 22 0.28 -8.95 5.26
N TYR A 23 -0.90 -8.76 5.87
CA TYR A 23 -1.41 -7.44 6.24
C TYR A 23 -0.46 -6.72 7.20
N PHE A 24 -0.03 -7.41 8.27
CA PHE A 24 0.89 -6.86 9.26
C PHE A 24 2.21 -6.42 8.63
N GLN A 25 2.80 -7.27 7.77
CA GLN A 25 4.05 -6.94 7.08
C GLN A 25 3.88 -5.77 6.11
N ALA A 26 2.82 -5.76 5.31
CA ALA A 26 2.57 -4.70 4.33
C ALA A 26 2.36 -3.34 5.04
N CYS A 27 1.57 -3.33 6.12
CA CYS A 27 1.34 -2.13 6.90
C CYS A 27 2.63 -1.60 7.53
N ASN A 28 3.42 -2.46 8.19
CA ASN A 28 4.67 -2.03 8.81
C ASN A 28 5.72 -1.58 7.79
N ALA A 29 5.77 -2.20 6.60
CA ALA A 29 6.63 -1.76 5.51
C ALA A 29 6.26 -0.34 5.03
N ALA A 30 4.97 -0.08 4.83
CA ALA A 30 4.47 1.23 4.47
C ALA A 30 4.76 2.26 5.58
N ARG A 31 4.46 1.94 6.85
CA ARG A 31 4.70 2.83 7.99
C ARG A 31 6.17 3.22 8.11
N THR A 32 7.07 2.24 7.98
CA THR A 32 8.53 2.48 8.02
C THR A 32 8.94 3.45 6.92
N TRP A 33 8.50 3.20 5.69
CA TRP A 33 8.80 4.06 4.55
C TRP A 33 8.29 5.50 4.74
N MET A 34 7.08 5.66 5.31
CA MET A 34 6.49 6.98 5.58
C MET A 34 7.27 7.70 6.69
N ALA A 35 7.63 6.99 7.76
CA ALA A 35 8.39 7.53 8.88
C ALA A 35 9.79 8.01 8.45
N GLU A 36 10.46 7.30 7.53
CA GLU A 36 11.76 7.70 6.98
C GLU A 36 11.70 9.01 6.20
N ARG A 37 10.57 9.32 5.54
CA ARG A 37 10.35 10.59 4.82
C ARG A 37 9.93 11.72 5.75
N GLY A 38 9.33 11.37 6.89
CA GLY A 38 8.81 12.33 7.86
C GLY A 38 7.61 13.13 7.35
N GLY A 39 7.20 14.11 8.15
CA GLY A 39 6.00 14.91 7.89
C GLY A 39 4.72 14.20 8.30
N ASP A 40 3.60 14.62 7.70
CA ASP A 40 2.28 14.02 7.96
C ASP A 40 2.15 12.67 7.26
N LEU A 41 1.89 11.60 8.02
CA LEU A 41 1.76 10.24 7.49
C LEU A 41 0.62 10.12 6.47
N LYS A 42 -0.47 10.89 6.65
CA LYS A 42 -1.59 10.88 5.71
C LYS A 42 -1.22 11.46 4.35
N ALA A 43 -0.38 12.49 4.33
CA ALA A 43 0.17 13.02 3.10
C ALA A 43 1.13 12.06 2.38
N GLN A 44 1.62 11.00 3.05
CA GLN A 44 2.55 10.02 2.48
C GLN A 44 1.88 8.79 1.84
N VAL A 45 0.56 8.62 1.99
CA VAL A 45 -0.20 7.50 1.41
C VAL A 45 -0.05 7.45 -0.11
N GLU A 46 -0.40 8.53 -0.80
CA GLU A 46 -0.31 8.60 -2.26
C GLU A 46 1.14 8.48 -2.77
N PRO A 47 2.14 9.19 -2.19
CA PRO A 47 3.55 8.99 -2.53
C PRO A 47 4.04 7.54 -2.41
N TYR A 48 3.65 6.83 -1.35
CA TYR A 48 4.03 5.43 -1.18
C TYR A 48 3.40 4.53 -2.25
N LEU A 49 2.08 4.69 -2.48
CA LEU A 49 1.36 3.97 -3.52
C LEU A 49 1.94 4.26 -4.91
N ALA A 50 2.35 5.49 -5.17
CA ALA A 50 3.02 5.86 -6.40
C ALA A 50 4.36 5.14 -6.57
N GLU A 51 5.16 5.04 -5.50
CA GLU A 51 6.47 4.37 -5.55
C GLU A 51 6.33 2.87 -5.85
N ILE A 52 5.44 2.15 -5.16
CA ILE A 52 5.25 0.71 -5.41
C ILE A 52 4.67 0.43 -6.80
N GLN A 53 3.78 1.30 -7.31
CA GLN A 53 3.19 1.17 -8.64
C GLN A 53 4.18 1.48 -9.75
N LYS A 54 5.05 2.46 -9.54
CA LYS A 54 6.04 2.89 -10.51
C LYS A 54 7.25 1.97 -10.57
N THR A 55 7.76 1.56 -9.41
CA THR A 55 8.93 0.67 -9.35
C THR A 55 8.56 -0.74 -9.78
N ASP A 56 7.32 -1.15 -9.52
CA ASP A 56 6.79 -2.48 -9.79
C ASP A 56 7.71 -3.60 -9.25
N ALA A 57 8.41 -3.30 -8.14
CA ALA A 57 9.32 -4.23 -7.50
C ALA A 57 8.56 -5.07 -6.45
N PRO A 58 8.84 -6.38 -6.33
CA PRO A 58 8.28 -7.19 -5.25
C PRO A 58 8.87 -6.79 -3.90
N GLY A 59 8.02 -6.72 -2.87
CA GLY A 59 8.47 -6.45 -1.50
C GLY A 59 7.44 -6.77 -0.43
N PRO A 60 7.77 -6.60 0.86
CA PRO A 60 6.84 -6.86 1.96
C PRO A 60 5.57 -5.99 1.89
N GLY A 61 5.67 -4.78 1.33
CA GLY A 61 4.53 -3.89 1.04
C GLY A 61 3.55 -4.43 -0.01
N THR A 62 3.95 -5.44 -0.80
CA THR A 62 3.18 -6.00 -1.91
C THR A 62 3.15 -7.53 -1.88
N PHE A 63 3.26 -8.13 -0.69
CA PHE A 63 3.21 -9.59 -0.50
C PHE A 63 4.26 -10.36 -1.31
N GLY A 64 5.42 -9.75 -1.54
CA GLY A 64 6.50 -10.33 -2.35
C GLY A 64 6.21 -10.42 -3.86
N THR A 65 5.16 -9.74 -4.34
CA THR A 65 4.73 -9.75 -5.74
C THR A 65 4.77 -8.33 -6.31
N PRO A 66 5.22 -8.12 -7.57
CA PRO A 66 5.08 -6.82 -8.24
C PRO A 66 3.64 -6.31 -8.23
N TRP A 67 3.45 -4.99 -8.10
CA TRP A 67 2.11 -4.38 -8.10
C TRP A 67 1.28 -4.77 -9.33
N SER A 68 1.91 -4.78 -10.51
CA SER A 68 1.27 -5.10 -11.79
C SER A 68 0.80 -6.54 -11.90
N GLN A 69 1.32 -7.43 -11.05
CA GLN A 69 0.99 -8.85 -11.01
C GLN A 69 0.02 -9.21 -9.89
N LEU A 70 -0.33 -8.26 -9.02
CA LEU A 70 -1.33 -8.47 -7.98
C LEU A 70 -2.73 -8.55 -8.60
N GLU A 71 -3.49 -9.56 -8.17
CA GLU A 71 -4.93 -9.58 -8.43
C GLU A 71 -5.62 -8.37 -7.77
N PRO A 72 -6.77 -7.90 -8.30
CA PRO A 72 -7.47 -6.73 -7.77
C PRO A 72 -7.75 -6.79 -6.26
N ALA A 73 -8.07 -7.97 -5.73
CA ALA A 73 -8.31 -8.17 -4.29
C ALA A 73 -7.05 -7.98 -3.45
N ARG A 74 -5.88 -8.37 -3.97
CA ARG A 74 -4.59 -8.13 -3.31
C ARG A 74 -4.15 -6.66 -3.43
N GLN A 75 -4.38 -6.01 -4.56
CA GLN A 75 -4.14 -4.56 -4.68
C GLN A 75 -4.99 -3.78 -3.67
N ALA A 76 -6.26 -4.16 -3.48
CA ALA A 76 -7.11 -3.59 -2.45
C ALA A 76 -6.54 -3.80 -1.03
N ALA A 77 -6.01 -5.00 -0.74
CA ALA A 77 -5.39 -5.27 0.57
C ALA A 77 -4.12 -4.44 0.82
N VAL A 78 -3.28 -4.24 -0.19
CA VAL A 78 -2.13 -3.32 -0.10
C VAL A 78 -2.60 -1.92 0.24
N ILE A 79 -3.58 -1.38 -0.49
CA ILE A 79 -4.12 -0.04 -0.24
C ILE A 79 -4.64 0.10 1.19
N VAL A 80 -5.45 -0.87 1.67
CA VAL A 80 -5.96 -0.87 3.05
C VAL A 80 -4.82 -0.89 4.07
N ALA A 81 -3.78 -1.70 3.85
CA ALA A 81 -2.62 -1.74 4.74
C ALA A 81 -1.85 -0.41 4.75
N VAL A 82 -1.75 0.28 3.62
CA VAL A 82 -1.11 1.61 3.52
C VAL A 82 -1.93 2.69 4.23
N GLU A 83 -3.25 2.66 4.08
CA GLU A 83 -4.14 3.58 4.79
C GLU A 83 -4.04 3.38 6.31
N ALA A 84 -4.07 2.13 6.76
CA ALA A 84 -3.87 1.75 8.15
C ALA A 84 -2.49 2.16 8.68
N ALA A 85 -1.44 2.05 7.85
CA ALA A 85 -0.10 2.50 8.21
C ALA A 85 -0.08 4.01 8.51
N ALA A 86 -0.78 4.80 7.70
CA ALA A 86 -0.91 6.24 7.90
C ALA A 86 -1.82 6.62 9.09
N ASP A 87 -2.74 5.75 9.49
CA ASP A 87 -3.51 5.87 10.75
C ASP A 87 -2.76 5.31 11.97
N GLU A 88 -1.56 4.77 11.79
CA GLU A 88 -0.77 4.10 12.82
C GLU A 88 -1.44 2.82 13.40
N LEU A 89 -2.26 2.14 12.60
CA LEU A 89 -3.07 0.97 12.96
C LEU A 89 -2.51 -0.36 12.42
N CYS A 90 -1.19 -0.52 12.39
CA CYS A 90 -0.53 -1.75 11.90
C CYS A 90 -0.54 -2.94 12.87
N GLY A 91 -1.56 -3.07 13.73
CA GLY A 91 -1.63 -4.07 14.79
C GLY A 91 -3.01 -4.66 14.98
#